data_AF-A0A4U0ZYJ1-F1
#
_entry.id   AF-A0A4U0ZYJ1-F1
#
_cell.length_a   1.000
_cell.length_b   1.000
_cell.length_c   1.000
_cell.angle_alpha   90.00
_cell.angle_beta   90.00
_cell.angle_gamma   90.00
#
_symmetry.space_group_name_H-M   'P 1'
#
loop_
_entity.id
_entity.type
_entity.pdbx_description
1 polymer ?
#
loop_
_entity_poly.entity_id
_entity_poly.type
_entity_poly.pdbx_seq_one_letter_code
_entity_poly.pdbx_strand_id
1 'polypeptide(L)' 'MSADAFKKGPKLFSLARKKAIALGVSQEKGIKLAELICRIQEKEGNESCYRKRPVCRETGCCWQASCGAEIIAG' A
#
# COMPACT_ATOMS: atom_id res chain seq x y z
N MET A 1 5.92 20.64 1.35
CA MET A 1 6.00 19.28 0.78
C MET A 1 5.18 19.25 -0.49
N SER A 2 5.79 19.10 -1.66
CA SER A 2 5.10 19.18 -2.96
C SER A 2 4.13 17.99 -3.12
N ALA A 3 2.93 18.27 -3.64
CA ALA A 3 1.80 17.35 -3.75
C ALA A 3 2.01 16.16 -4.74
N ASP A 4 3.23 15.96 -5.24
CA ASP A 4 3.54 15.09 -6.39
C ASP A 4 3.94 13.64 -6.03
N ALA A 5 3.99 13.25 -4.76
CA ALA A 5 4.56 11.94 -4.37
C ALA A 5 3.53 10.81 -4.14
N PHE A 6 2.22 11.06 -4.30
CA PHE A 6 1.19 10.10 -3.91
C PHE A 6 0.55 9.39 -5.12
N LYS A 7 0.92 8.12 -5.36
CA LYS A 7 0.34 7.32 -6.45
C LYS A 7 -1.09 6.89 -6.12
N LYS A 8 -2.05 7.23 -6.98
CA LYS A 8 -3.46 6.80 -6.93
C LYS A 8 -3.85 6.03 -8.20
N GLY A 9 -4.93 5.25 -8.13
CA GLY A 9 -5.51 4.58 -9.30
C GLY A 9 -4.55 3.59 -10.01
N PRO A 10 -4.49 3.59 -11.36
CA PRO A 10 -3.67 2.63 -12.13
C PRO A 10 -2.18 2.63 -11.74
N LYS A 11 -1.60 3.79 -11.41
CA LYS A 11 -0.18 3.90 -11.02
C LYS A 11 0.12 3.17 -9.71
N LEU A 12 -0.83 3.15 -8.77
CA LEU A 12 -0.72 2.39 -7.53
C LEU A 12 -0.81 0.90 -7.79
N PHE A 13 -1.72 0.50 -8.67
CA PHE A 13 -1.87 -0.90 -9.04
C PHE A 13 -0.60 -1.45 -9.70
N SER A 14 0.01 -0.68 -10.61
CA SER A 14 1.31 -1.02 -11.19
C SER A 14 2.42 -1.13 -10.14
N LEU A 15 2.43 -0.25 -9.13
CA LEU A 15 3.40 -0.33 -8.02
C LEU A 15 3.22 -1.61 -7.20
N ALA A 16 1.98 -1.91 -6.79
CA ALA A 16 1.64 -3.10 -6.03
C ALA A 16 2.04 -4.38 -6.79
N ARG A 17 1.74 -4.46 -8.09
CA ARG A 17 2.18 -5.59 -8.92
C ARG A 17 3.70 -5.74 -8.98
N LYS A 18 4.44 -4.65 -9.21
CA LYS A 18 5.92 -4.69 -9.25
C LYS A 18 6.51 -5.19 -7.93
N LYS A 19 6.01 -4.69 -6.80
CA LYS A 19 6.43 -5.16 -5.46
C LYS A 19 6.06 -6.63 -5.22
N ALA A 20 4.86 -7.04 -5.60
CA ALA A 20 4.43 -8.43 -5.46
C ALA A 20 5.35 -9.40 -6.22
N ILE A 21 5.73 -9.07 -7.46
CA ILE A 21 6.69 -9.87 -8.23
C ILE A 21 8.04 -9.95 -7.52
N ALA A 22 8.59 -8.81 -7.07
CA ALA A 22 9.88 -8.75 -6.41
C ALA A 22 9.93 -9.55 -5.10
N LEU A 23 8.80 -9.68 -4.41
CA LEU A 23 8.66 -10.39 -3.13
C LEU A 23 8.13 -11.82 -3.27
N GLY A 24 7.82 -12.28 -4.49
CA GLY A 24 7.20 -13.58 -4.72
C GLY A 24 5.77 -13.71 -4.16
N VAL A 25 5.04 -12.61 -4.05
CA VAL A 25 3.63 -12.60 -3.62
C VAL A 25 2.73 -12.98 -4.80
N SER A 26 1.88 -14.00 -4.59
CA SER A 26 0.96 -14.49 -5.61
C SER A 26 -0.06 -13.42 -6.05
N GLN A 27 -0.23 -13.29 -7.36
CA GLN A 27 -1.17 -12.35 -8.00
C GLN A 27 -2.30 -13.11 -8.69
N GLU A 28 -3.12 -13.79 -7.90
CA GLU A 28 -4.27 -14.55 -8.40
C GLU A 28 -5.20 -13.67 -9.25
N LYS A 29 -5.85 -14.29 -10.25
CA LYS A 29 -6.79 -13.60 -11.13
C LYS A 29 -7.95 -13.04 -10.29
N GLY A 30 -8.20 -11.74 -10.42
CA GLY A 30 -9.27 -11.06 -9.67
C GLY A 30 -8.88 -10.56 -8.28
N ILE A 31 -7.60 -10.68 -7.88
CA ILE A 31 -7.14 -10.14 -6.59
C ILE A 31 -7.43 -8.63 -6.49
N LYS A 32 -8.04 -8.23 -5.38
CA LYS A 32 -8.33 -6.82 -5.08
C LYS A 32 -7.03 -6.12 -4.70
N LEU A 33 -6.88 -4.85 -5.08
CA LEU A 33 -5.69 -4.06 -4.76
C LEU A 33 -5.40 -4.02 -3.24
N ALA A 34 -6.44 -3.87 -2.42
CA ALA A 34 -6.27 -3.83 -0.97
C ALA A 34 -5.71 -5.15 -0.41
N GLU A 35 -6.21 -6.27 -0.92
CA GLU A 35 -5.73 -7.60 -0.57
C GLU A 35 -4.27 -7.80 -1.00
N LEU A 36 -3.94 -7.42 -2.23
CA LEU A 36 -2.57 -7.51 -2.74
C LEU A 36 -1.59 -6.69 -1.89
N ILE A 37 -1.96 -5.46 -1.50
CA ILE A 37 -1.11 -4.60 -0.66
C ILE A 37 -0.95 -5.21 0.73
N CYS A 38 -2.02 -5.73 1.35
CA CYS A 38 -1.94 -6.40 2.65
C CYS A 38 -0.95 -7.58 2.63
N ARG A 39 -1.02 -8.44 1.60
CA ARG A 39 -0.06 -9.55 1.44
C ARG A 39 1.38 -9.08 1.25
N ILE A 40 1.58 -7.98 0.54
CA ILE A 40 2.91 -7.36 0.39
C ILE A 40 3.43 -6.87 1.75
N GLN A 41 2.59 -6.18 2.54
CA GLN A 41 2.97 -5.69 3.87
C GLN A 41 3.41 -6.85 4.77
N GLU A 42 2.62 -7.92 4.83
CA GLU A 42 2.96 -9.14 5.60
C GLU A 42 4.27 -9.77 5.12
N LYS A 43 4.48 -9.82 3.80
CA LYS A 43 5.72 -10.36 3.22
C LYS A 43 6.95 -9.50 3.51
N GLU A 44 6.77 -8.19 3.64
CA GLU A 44 7.82 -7.24 4.07
C GLU A 44 8.05 -7.28 5.60
N GLY A 45 7.30 -8.09 6.36
CA GLY A 45 7.37 -8.16 7.82
C GLY A 45 6.59 -7.05 8.53
N ASN A 46 5.77 -6.29 7.79
CA ASN A 46 4.93 -5.23 8.32
C ASN A 46 3.52 -5.75 8.63
N GLU A 47 2.80 -5.00 9.47
CA GLU A 47 1.39 -5.25 9.67
C GLU A 47 0.57 -4.91 8.41
N SER A 48 -0.41 -5.73 8.06
CA SER A 48 -1.31 -5.51 6.92
C SER A 48 -2.36 -4.44 7.20
N CYS A 49 -1.93 -3.20 7.39
CA CYS A 49 -2.76 -2.09 7.83
C CYS A 49 -3.51 -1.35 6.71
N TYR A 50 -3.26 -1.67 5.43
CA TYR A 50 -3.85 -0.94 4.30
C TYR A 50 -5.39 -0.97 4.33
N ARG A 51 -6.02 0.21 4.43
CA ARG A 51 -7.48 0.40 4.59
C ARG A 51 -8.10 -0.26 5.83
N LYS A 52 -7.30 -0.69 6.81
CA LYS A 52 -7.81 -1.27 8.06
C LYS A 52 -7.78 -0.29 9.23
N ARG A 53 -7.02 0.80 9.12
CA ARG A 53 -6.84 1.78 10.20
C ARG A 53 -7.37 3.16 9.79
N PRO A 54 -8.01 3.89 10.72
CA PRO A 54 -8.42 5.27 10.47
C PRO A 54 -7.23 6.23 10.48
N VAL A 55 -6.13 5.87 11.16
CA VAL A 55 -4.97 6.73 11.39
C VAL A 55 -3.68 5.98 11.05
N CYS A 56 -2.71 6.69 10.46
CA CYS A 56 -1.37 6.21 10.17
C CYS A 56 -0.32 7.20 10.69
N ARG A 57 0.74 6.70 11.33
CA ARG A 57 1.89 7.51 11.77
C ARG A 57 3.10 7.39 10.82
N GLU A 58 3.02 6.50 9.84
CA GLU A 58 4.11 6.23 8.91
C GLU A 58 4.15 7.25 7.77
N THR A 59 4.94 8.30 7.97
CA THR A 59 5.12 9.41 7.01
C THR A 59 5.81 8.98 5.71
N GLY A 60 6.55 7.86 5.73
CA GLY A 60 7.21 7.26 4.57
C GLY A 60 6.37 6.20 3.84
N CYS A 61 5.12 5.95 4.25
CA CYS A 61 4.34 4.85 3.71
C CYS A 61 3.95 5.07 2.23
N CYS A 62 4.50 4.24 1.34
CA CYS A 62 4.25 4.32 -0.10
C CYS A 62 2.79 4.00 -0.51
N TRP A 63 1.99 3.43 0.40
CA TRP A 63 0.59 3.09 0.19
C TRP A 63 -0.39 4.17 0.66
N GLN A 64 0.11 5.13 1.44
CA GLN A 64 -0.69 6.11 2.18
C GLN A 64 -1.65 6.91 1.28
N ALA A 65 -1.19 7.25 0.07
CA ALA A 65 -1.94 7.93 -0.98
C ALA A 65 -3.36 7.39 -1.24
N SER A 66 -3.56 6.09 -1.03
CA SER A 66 -4.82 5.41 -1.33
C SER A 66 -5.33 4.49 -0.22
N CYS A 67 -4.64 4.48 0.93
CA CYS A 67 -5.05 3.69 2.09
C CYS A 67 -6.20 4.35 2.88
N GLY A 68 -6.40 5.66 2.71
CA GLY A 68 -7.52 6.40 3.33
C GLY A 68 -7.36 6.69 4.82
N ALA A 69 -6.20 6.39 5.41
CA ALA A 69 -5.90 6.77 6.79
C ALA A 69 -5.47 8.24 6.88
N GLU A 70 -5.90 8.91 7.94
CA GLU A 70 -5.41 10.23 8.31
C GLU A 70 -3.98 10.14 8.84
N ILE A 71 -3.09 11.04 8.40
CA ILE A 71 -1.74 11.11 8.93
C ILE A 71 -1.78 11.87 10.24
N ILE A 72 -1.31 11.25 11.33
CA ILE A 72 -0.96 11.98 12.54
C ILE A 72 0.55 12.04 12.60
N ALA A 73 1.12 13.22 12.32
CA ALA A 73 2.50 13.51 12.64
C ALA A 73 2.63 13.53 14.16
N GLY A 74 3.33 12.54 14.72
CA GLY A 74 3.67 12.49 16.13
C GLY A 74 4.75 13.48 16.48
#